data_AF-A0A832J8G7-F1
#
_entry.id   AF-A0A832J8G7-F1
#
_cell.length_a   1.000
_cell.length_b   1.000
_cell.length_c   1.000
_cell.angle_alpha   90.00
_cell.angle_beta   90.00
_cell.angle_gamma   90.00
#
_symmetry.space_group_name_H-M   'P 1'
#
loop_
_entity.id
_entity.type
_entity.pdbx_description
1 polymer ?
#
loop_
_entity_poly.entity_id
_entity_poly.type
_entity_poly.pdbx_seq_one_letter_code
_entity_poly.pdbx_strand_id
1 'polypeptide(L)'
;PEISRFFMTIPEASQLIIQAGVMGKGREIFVLDMGEPIKIAYLAEQMIRLSGKLPGEDIKITYTGLRPGEKLFEELFHDQESLSETGHEKIFLAKSRVVDRKEVEYVLEEMRKYCQSYDSEKLKDLLKELVPEMGASGVVENDNVIPFEKVVN
;
A
#
# COMPACT_ATOMS: atom_id res chain seq x y z
N PRO A 1 15.33 2.06 -9.70
CA PRO A 1 15.36 0.89 -10.60
C PRO A 1 14.67 -0.36 -10.03
N GLU A 2 14.77 -0.62 -8.72
CA GLU A 2 14.29 -1.89 -8.12
C GLU A 2 12.84 -1.89 -7.65
N ILE A 3 12.12 -0.77 -7.76
CA ILE A 3 10.74 -0.67 -7.28
C ILE A 3 9.83 -1.64 -8.03
N SER A 4 9.02 -2.41 -7.29
CA SER A 4 8.04 -3.36 -7.85
C SER A 4 6.65 -3.16 -7.28
N ARG A 5 5.62 -3.49 -8.06
CA ARG A 5 4.21 -3.40 -7.66
C ARG A 5 3.43 -4.61 -8.15
N PHE A 6 2.39 -4.97 -7.41
CA PHE A 6 1.44 -5.96 -7.85
C PHE A 6 0.46 -5.34 -8.84
N PHE A 7 0.06 -6.12 -9.84
CA PHE A 7 -0.93 -5.69 -10.84
C PHE A 7 -1.96 -6.78 -11.00
N MET A 8 -3.20 -6.37 -11.13
CA MET A 8 -4.33 -7.24 -11.45
C MET A 8 -5.24 -6.48 -12.40
N THR A 9 -5.89 -7.20 -13.32
CA THR A 9 -6.83 -6.55 -14.23
C THR A 9 -8.08 -6.11 -13.47
N ILE A 10 -8.71 -5.02 -13.89
CA ILE A 10 -9.94 -4.52 -13.25
C ILE A 10 -11.04 -5.59 -13.21
N PRO A 11 -11.34 -6.33 -14.29
CA PRO A 11 -12.38 -7.36 -14.26
C PRO A 11 -12.07 -8.48 -13.27
N GLU A 12 -10.80 -8.91 -13.20
CA GLU A 12 -10.35 -9.94 -12.26
C GLU A 12 -10.51 -9.49 -10.81
N ALA A 13 -10.00 -8.30 -10.47
CA ALA A 13 -10.12 -7.76 -9.11
C ALA A 13 -11.59 -7.61 -8.71
N SER A 14 -12.42 -7.07 -9.61
CA SER A 14 -13.86 -6.89 -9.38
C SER A 14 -14.57 -8.22 -9.13
N GLN A 15 -14.25 -9.26 -9.91
CA GLN A 15 -14.83 -10.58 -9.76
C GLN A 15 -14.44 -11.21 -8.42
N LEU A 16 -13.17 -11.12 -8.02
CA LEU A 16 -12.70 -11.64 -6.73
C LEU A 16 -13.36 -10.92 -5.54
N ILE A 17 -13.52 -9.60 -5.62
CA ILE A 17 -14.20 -8.81 -4.57
C ILE A 17 -15.65 -9.26 -4.40
N ILE A 18 -16.39 -9.47 -5.50
CA ILE A 18 -17.78 -9.94 -5.44
C ILE A 18 -17.85 -11.34 -4.82
N GLN A 19 -16.95 -12.25 -5.21
CA GLN A 19 -16.90 -13.59 -4.64
C GLN A 19 -16.58 -13.57 -3.14
N ALA A 20 -15.59 -12.79 -2.70
CA ALA A 20 -15.27 -12.61 -1.29
C ALA A 20 -16.48 -12.08 -0.51
N GLY A 21 -17.23 -11.14 -1.09
CA GLY A 21 -18.47 -10.61 -0.49
C GLY A 21 -19.57 -11.67 -0.31
N VAL A 22 -19.67 -12.65 -1.20
CA VAL A 22 -20.61 -13.78 -1.07
C VAL A 22 -20.13 -14.82 -0.06
N MET A 23 -18.81 -14.97 0.11
CA MET A 23 -18.20 -15.94 1.03
C MET A 23 -18.24 -15.50 2.50
N GLY A 24 -18.20 -14.19 2.76
CA GLY A 24 -18.16 -13.62 4.10
C GLY A 24 -19.43 -13.86 4.91
N LYS A 25 -19.25 -14.14 6.20
CA LYS A 25 -20.34 -14.28 7.19
C LYS A 25 -20.37 -13.12 8.19
N GLY A 26 -19.44 -12.19 8.07
CA GLY A 26 -19.25 -11.00 8.89
C GLY A 26 -17.96 -11.08 9.71
N ARG A 27 -17.25 -9.95 9.78
CA ARG A 27 -15.97 -9.75 10.50
C ARG A 27 -14.76 -10.47 9.91
N GLU A 28 -14.86 -10.98 8.69
CA GLU A 28 -13.70 -11.45 7.93
C GLU A 28 -12.97 -10.31 7.23
N ILE A 29 -11.64 -10.44 7.13
CA ILE A 29 -10.80 -9.63 6.25
C ILE A 29 -10.29 -10.56 5.15
N PHE A 30 -10.62 -10.25 3.91
CA PHE A 30 -10.15 -11.02 2.76
C PHE A 30 -8.96 -10.32 2.11
N VAL A 31 -7.95 -11.09 1.73
CA VAL A 31 -6.78 -10.63 1.00
C VAL A 31 -6.73 -11.37 -0.33
N LEU A 32 -6.45 -10.64 -1.41
CA LEU A 32 -6.43 -11.20 -2.76
C LEU A 32 -5.00 -11.55 -3.16
N ASP A 33 -4.83 -12.72 -3.73
CA ASP A 33 -3.56 -13.08 -4.38
C ASP A 33 -3.42 -12.32 -5.69
N MET A 34 -2.40 -11.47 -5.78
CA MET A 34 -2.09 -10.69 -6.97
C MET A 34 -0.98 -11.32 -7.82
N GLY A 35 -0.47 -12.49 -7.45
CA GLY A 35 0.61 -13.17 -8.13
C GLY A 35 1.96 -12.46 -7.92
N GLU A 36 2.82 -12.53 -8.93
CA GLU A 36 4.19 -12.00 -8.83
C GLU A 36 4.25 -10.47 -9.05
N PRO A 37 5.01 -9.72 -8.23
CA PRO A 37 5.16 -8.30 -8.42
C PRO A 37 6.02 -7.98 -9.65
N ILE A 38 5.69 -6.91 -10.35
CA ILE A 38 6.37 -6.48 -11.57
C ILE A 38 7.21 -5.24 -11.28
N LYS A 39 8.47 -5.23 -11.75
CA LYS A 39 9.35 -4.05 -11.67
C LYS A 39 8.82 -2.91 -12.54
N ILE A 40 8.74 -1.71 -11.98
CA ILE A 40 8.23 -0.53 -12.71
C ILE A 40 9.15 -0.14 -13.86
N ALA A 41 10.46 -0.33 -13.72
CA ALA A 41 11.42 -0.10 -14.80
C ALA A 41 11.12 -1.01 -16.01
N TYR A 42 10.87 -2.29 -15.75
CA TYR A 42 10.48 -3.24 -16.80
C TYR A 42 9.17 -2.81 -17.49
N LEU A 43 8.15 -2.43 -16.70
CA LEU A 43 6.89 -1.95 -17.24
C LEU A 43 7.08 -0.72 -18.16
N ALA A 44 7.88 0.25 -17.76
CA ALA A 44 8.18 1.43 -18.57
C ALA A 44 8.85 1.07 -19.90
N GLU A 45 9.81 0.14 -19.90
CA GLU A 45 10.44 -0.36 -21.12
C GLU A 45 9.44 -1.07 -22.05
N GLN A 46 8.56 -1.90 -21.49
CA GLN A 46 7.53 -2.58 -22.29
C GLN A 46 6.56 -1.58 -22.93
N MET A 47 6.14 -0.54 -22.21
CA MET A 47 5.28 0.51 -22.76
C MET A 47 5.93 1.26 -23.92
N ILE A 48 7.24 1.54 -23.84
CA ILE A 48 8.00 2.17 -24.93
C ILE A 48 8.04 1.25 -26.16
N ARG A 49 8.35 -0.04 -25.96
CA ARG A 49 8.41 -1.04 -27.04
C ARG A 49 7.06 -1.25 -27.71
N LEU A 50 5.99 -1.35 -26.93
CA LEU A 50 4.61 -1.47 -27.44
C LEU A 50 4.18 -0.25 -28.26
N SER A 51 4.80 0.91 -28.02
CA SER A 51 4.61 2.12 -28.80
C SER A 51 5.44 2.15 -30.10
N GLY A 52 6.16 1.08 -30.43
CA GLY A 52 7.01 0.97 -31.61
C GLY A 52 8.35 1.71 -31.51
N LYS A 53 8.82 2.02 -30.30
CA LYS A 53 10.03 2.81 -30.04
C LYS A 53 11.10 2.00 -29.29
N LEU A 54 12.35 2.44 -29.38
CA LEU A 54 13.49 1.84 -28.70
C LEU A 54 13.75 2.54 -27.35
N PRO A 55 13.66 1.82 -26.20
CA PRO A 55 14.03 2.37 -24.91
C PRO A 55 15.50 2.79 -24.87
N GLY A 56 15.78 3.98 -24.34
CA GLY A 56 17.14 4.54 -24.23
C GLY A 56 17.61 5.33 -25.47
N GLU A 57 17.03 5.08 -26.64
CA GLU A 57 17.31 5.81 -27.88
C GLU A 57 16.22 6.83 -28.19
N ASP A 58 15.01 6.36 -28.51
CA ASP A 58 13.87 7.22 -28.85
C ASP A 58 13.25 7.88 -27.61
N ILE A 59 13.23 7.15 -26.49
CA ILE A 59 12.68 7.60 -25.20
C ILE A 59 13.65 7.21 -24.09
N LYS A 60 14.17 8.20 -23.37
CA LYS A 60 15.04 8.00 -22.20
C LYS A 60 14.21 7.82 -20.94
N ILE A 61 14.64 6.88 -20.08
CA ILE A 61 14.06 6.67 -18.75
C ILE A 61 14.91 7.42 -17.73
N THR A 62 14.29 8.32 -16.96
CA THR A 62 14.93 9.07 -15.88
C THR A 62 14.36 8.63 -14.54
N TYR A 63 15.23 8.29 -13.59
CA TYR A 63 14.83 7.90 -12.24
C TYR A 63 14.81 9.13 -11.32
N THR A 64 13.66 9.44 -10.72
CA THR A 64 13.46 10.62 -9.86
C THR A 64 13.60 10.34 -8.37
N GLY A 65 13.93 9.11 -7.98
CA GLY A 65 13.95 8.68 -6.58
C GLY A 65 12.55 8.35 -6.03
N LEU A 66 12.51 7.83 -4.80
CA LEU A 66 11.27 7.54 -4.07
C LEU A 66 10.73 8.82 -3.43
N ARG A 67 9.41 8.95 -3.40
CA ARG A 67 8.71 9.98 -2.63
C ARG A 67 8.63 9.56 -1.15
N PRO A 68 8.52 10.51 -0.20
CA PRO A 68 8.37 10.16 1.22
C PRO A 68 7.17 9.23 1.45
N GLY A 69 7.38 8.18 2.24
CA GLY A 69 6.37 7.16 2.51
C GLY A 69 6.20 6.12 1.41
N GLU A 70 6.89 6.22 0.28
CA GLU A 70 6.87 5.16 -0.73
C GLU A 70 7.77 3.99 -0.34
N LYS A 71 7.19 2.78 -0.40
CA LYS A 71 7.95 1.54 -0.26
C LYS A 71 8.62 1.16 -1.57
N LEU A 72 9.85 0.64 -1.48
CA LEU A 72 10.56 0.06 -2.61
C LEU A 72 9.88 -1.24 -3.07
N PHE A 73 9.48 -2.08 -2.12
CA PHE A 73 8.74 -3.32 -2.35
C PHE A 73 7.42 -3.26 -1.59
N GLU A 74 6.35 -3.69 -2.24
CA GLU A 74 5.05 -3.83 -1.60
C GLU A 74 4.96 -5.23 -1.00
N GLU A 75 4.45 -5.32 0.22
CA GLU A 75 4.19 -6.58 0.90
C GLU A 75 2.71 -6.87 0.72
N LEU A 76 2.37 -7.98 0.04
CA LEU A 76 0.98 -8.40 -0.09
C LEU A 76 0.43 -8.96 1.23
N PHE A 77 1.33 -9.52 2.04
CA PHE A 77 1.03 -10.13 3.32
C PHE A 77 2.08 -9.70 4.33
N HIS A 78 1.65 -9.28 5.51
CA HIS A 78 2.60 -9.00 6.60
C HIS A 78 2.98 -10.33 7.29
N ASP A 79 4.21 -10.50 7.75
CA ASP A 79 4.67 -11.75 8.40
C ASP A 79 3.84 -12.14 9.64
N GLN A 80 3.17 -11.15 10.24
CA GLN A 80 2.31 -11.34 11.41
C GLN A 80 0.85 -11.64 11.04
N GLU A 81 0.47 -11.55 9.76
CA GLU A 81 -0.86 -11.89 9.28
C GLU A 81 -0.95 -13.39 9.02
N SER A 82 -1.63 -14.11 9.91
CA SER A 82 -1.94 -15.52 9.66
C SER A 82 -3.06 -15.61 8.63
N LEU A 83 -2.69 -16.03 7.43
CA LEU A 83 -3.62 -16.31 6.34
C LEU A 83 -4.15 -17.73 6.44
N SER A 84 -5.41 -17.90 6.07
CA SER A 84 -6.06 -19.21 5.90
C SER A 84 -6.64 -19.29 4.50
N GLU A 85 -6.53 -20.45 3.87
CA GLU A 85 -7.14 -20.69 2.56
C GLU A 85 -8.66 -20.57 2.62
N THR A 86 -9.25 -20.17 1.49
CA THR A 86 -10.70 -20.20 1.29
C THR A 86 -11.05 -21.23 0.23
N GLY A 87 -12.32 -21.29 -0.19
CA GLY A 87 -12.74 -22.13 -1.33
C GLY A 87 -12.26 -21.63 -2.70
N HIS A 88 -11.55 -20.50 -2.77
CA HIS A 88 -11.03 -19.93 -4.01
C HIS A 88 -9.53 -19.66 -3.89
N GLU A 89 -8.74 -20.14 -4.85
CA GLU A 89 -7.26 -20.15 -4.81
C GLU A 89 -6.63 -18.75 -4.66
N LYS A 90 -7.29 -17.72 -5.21
CA LYS A 90 -6.84 -16.32 -5.13
C LYS A 90 -7.43 -15.50 -3.97
N ILE A 91 -8.18 -16.12 -3.06
CA ILE A 91 -8.82 -15.40 -1.95
C ILE A 91 -8.37 -16.05 -0.65
N PHE A 92 -7.71 -15.28 0.21
CA PHE A 92 -7.27 -15.70 1.52
C PHE A 92 -8.04 -14.98 2.62
N LEU A 93 -8.20 -15.64 3.75
CA LEU A 93 -8.76 -15.06 4.95
C LEU A 93 -7.61 -14.62 5.87
N ALA A 94 -7.50 -13.32 6.12
CA ALA A 94 -6.56 -12.77 7.10
C ALA A 94 -7.18 -12.82 8.50
N LYS A 95 -6.44 -13.40 9.45
CA LYS A 95 -6.80 -13.31 10.87
C LYS A 95 -6.50 -11.91 11.39
N SER A 96 -7.55 -11.19 11.76
CA SER A 96 -7.43 -9.90 12.41
C SER A 96 -7.36 -10.04 13.93
N ARG A 97 -6.61 -9.15 14.59
CA ARG A 97 -6.70 -9.01 16.04
C ARG A 97 -8.06 -8.41 16.43
N VAL A 98 -8.62 -8.88 17.53
CA VAL A 98 -9.80 -8.24 18.11
C VAL A 98 -9.32 -7.07 18.95
N VAL A 99 -9.82 -5.87 18.64
CA VAL A 99 -9.54 -4.64 19.40
C VAL A 99 -10.80 -4.24 20.16
N ASP A 100 -10.64 -3.76 21.40
CA ASP A 100 -11.78 -3.24 22.16
C ASP A 100 -12.29 -1.95 21.50
N ARG A 101 -13.57 -1.93 21.19
CA ARG A 101 -14.23 -0.76 20.61
C ARG A 101 -14.04 0.50 21.48
N LYS A 102 -14.08 0.36 22.81
CA LYS A 102 -13.91 1.50 23.72
C LYS A 102 -12.50 2.09 23.65
N GLU A 103 -11.49 1.23 23.48
CA GLU A 103 -10.10 1.64 23.31
C GLU A 103 -9.94 2.44 22.00
N VAL A 104 -10.50 1.93 20.90
CA VAL A 104 -10.50 2.65 19.62
C VAL A 104 -11.24 3.98 19.71
N GLU A 105 -12.42 4.00 20.32
CA GLU A 105 -13.21 5.24 20.50
C GLU A 105 -12.43 6.28 21.33
N TYR A 106 -11.77 5.87 22.42
CA TYR A 106 -10.94 6.74 23.24
C TYR A 106 -9.77 7.33 22.44
N VAL A 107 -9.02 6.51 21.71
CA VAL A 107 -7.89 6.98 20.88
C VAL A 107 -8.37 7.95 19.82
N LEU A 108 -9.49 7.69 19.15
CA LEU A 108 -10.06 8.58 18.14
C LEU A 108 -10.50 9.94 18.72
N GLU A 109 -11.03 9.96 19.95
CA GLU A 109 -11.36 11.21 20.64
C GLU A 109 -10.11 12.02 20.98
N GLU A 110 -9.05 11.38 21.45
CA GLU A 110 -7.77 12.04 21.72
C GLU A 110 -7.13 12.58 20.44
N MET A 111 -7.11 11.78 19.36
CA MET A 111 -6.62 12.23 18.05
C MET A 111 -7.38 13.47 17.56
N ARG A 112 -8.71 13.52 17.76
CA ARG A 112 -9.53 14.69 17.39
C ARG A 112 -9.09 15.95 18.14
N LYS A 113 -8.77 15.86 19.43
CA LYS A 113 -8.27 16.99 20.23
C LYS A 113 -6.93 17.50 19.68
N TYR A 114 -6.00 16.59 19.38
CA TYR A 114 -4.69 16.96 18.84
C TYR A 114 -4.74 17.51 17.40
N CYS A 115 -5.70 17.04 16.58
CA CYS A 115 -6.00 17.68 15.29
C CYS A 115 -6.43 19.14 15.47
N GLN A 116 -7.29 19.43 16.44
CA GLN A 116 -7.79 20.79 16.70
C GLN A 116 -6.70 21.72 17.23
N SER A 117 -5.73 21.18 17.97
CA SER A 117 -4.58 21.93 18.47
C SER A 117 -3.37 21.94 17.51
N TYR A 118 -3.49 21.33 16.32
CA TYR A 118 -2.39 21.17 15.35
C TYR A 118 -1.14 20.51 15.93
N ASP A 119 -1.29 19.60 16.90
CA ASP A 119 -0.18 18.88 17.54
C ASP A 119 0.12 17.59 16.76
N SER A 120 0.99 17.72 15.75
CA SER A 120 1.34 16.63 14.84
C SER A 120 2.19 15.53 15.50
N GLU A 121 2.99 15.88 16.51
CA GLU A 121 3.86 14.90 17.18
C GLU A 121 3.03 13.96 18.05
N LYS A 122 2.10 14.50 18.86
CA LYS A 122 1.18 13.65 19.64
C LYS A 122 0.26 12.80 18.78
N LEU A 123 -0.12 13.32 17.60
CA LEU A 123 -0.92 12.55 16.65
C LEU A 123 -0.15 11.36 16.08
N LYS A 124 1.16 11.54 15.78
CA LYS A 124 2.03 10.43 15.36
C LYS A 124 2.20 9.41 16.47
N ASP A 125 2.35 9.84 17.72
CA ASP A 125 2.51 8.93 18.87
C ASP A 125 1.26 8.08 19.08
N LEU A 126 0.06 8.68 19.06
CA LEU A 126 -1.20 7.93 19.11
C LEU A 126 -1.38 6.97 17.94
N LEU A 127 -0.95 7.37 16.74
CA LEU A 127 -1.04 6.50 15.56
C LEU A 127 -0.11 5.29 15.69
N LYS A 128 1.09 5.45 16.27
CA LYS A 128 2.00 4.34 16.58
C LYS A 128 1.45 3.41 17.65
N GLU A 129 0.73 3.94 18.64
CA GLU A 129 0.06 3.13 19.66
C GLU A 129 -1.06 2.28 19.02
N LEU A 130 -1.87 2.89 18.15
CA LEU A 130 -2.96 2.20 17.48
C LEU A 130 -2.47 1.17 16.44
N VAL A 131 -1.37 1.47 15.75
CA VAL A 131 -0.79 0.64 14.68
C VAL A 131 0.70 0.42 14.95
N PRO A 132 1.07 -0.48 15.89
CA PRO A 132 2.45 -0.74 16.27
C PRO A 132 3.35 -1.14 15.10
N GLU A 133 2.78 -1.82 14.10
CA GLU A 133 3.45 -2.25 12.87
C GLU A 133 3.84 -1.12 11.92
N MET A 134 3.36 0.12 12.11
CA MET A 134 3.63 1.26 11.22
C MET A 134 5.13 1.59 11.10
N GLY A 135 5.94 1.27 12.12
CA GLY A 135 7.40 1.47 12.09
C GLY A 135 8.21 0.33 11.47
N ALA A 136 7.60 -0.83 11.22
CA ALA A 136 8.30 -2.01 10.69
C ALA A 136 8.42 -2.01 9.16
N SER A 137 7.52 -1.29 8.49
CA SER A 137 7.57 -1.08 7.05
C SER A 137 8.61 -0.01 6.72
N GLY A 138 9.68 -0.39 6.02
CA GLY A 138 10.83 0.45 5.70
C GLY A 138 10.49 1.77 5.00
N VAL A 139 10.11 2.78 5.80
CA VAL A 139 10.07 4.17 5.40
C VAL A 139 11.53 4.63 5.30
N VAL A 140 12.03 4.69 4.08
CA VAL A 140 13.30 5.36 3.81
C VAL A 140 13.01 6.87 3.89
N GLU A 141 13.37 7.51 5.00
CA GLU A 141 13.48 8.97 5.06
C GLU A 141 14.47 9.41 3.97
N ASN A 142 13.97 10.08 2.92
CA ASN A 142 14.80 10.68 1.89
C ASN A 142 14.25 12.05 1.50
N ASP A 143 15.17 13.01 1.40
CA ASP A 143 14.98 14.44 1.11
C ASP A 143 14.48 14.77 -0.31
N ASN A 144 13.95 13.81 -1.07
CA ASN A 144 13.53 14.01 -2.47
C ASN A 144 12.14 14.65 -2.62
N VAL A 145 11.74 15.50 -1.67
CA VAL A 145 10.55 16.33 -1.82
C VAL A 145 10.89 17.44 -2.82
N ILE A 146 10.29 17.39 -4.01
CA ILE A 146 10.22 18.58 -4.87
C ILE A 146 9.14 19.48 -4.26
N PRO A 147 9.47 20.65 -3.69
CA PRO A 147 8.48 21.56 -3.16
C PRO A 147 7.56 22.04 -4.29
N PHE A 148 6.28 22.22 -4.00
CA PHE A 148 5.26 22.67 -4.97
C PHE A 148 5.65 23.97 -5.70
N GLU A 149 6.51 24.78 -5.08
CA GLU A 149 7.06 26.03 -5.61
C GLU A 149 7.96 25.84 -6.85
N LYS A 150 8.54 24.64 -7.06
CA LYS A 150 9.41 24.36 -8.22
C LYS A 150 8.68 23.89 -9.47
N VAL A 151 7.36 23.68 -9.41
CA VAL A 151 6.54 23.21 -10.55
C VAL A 151 5.95 24.38 -11.35
N VAL A 152 6.03 25.60 -10.81
CA VAL A 152 5.55 26.82 -11.47
C VAL A 152 6.73 27.74 -11.78
N ASN A 153 7.49 27.37 -12.81
CA ASN A 153 8.32 28.28 -13.62
C ASN A 153 8.38 27.76 -15.06
#